data_AF-A0A9X2JPM8-F1
#
_entry.id   AF-A0A9X2JPM8-F1
#
_cell.length_a   1.000
_cell.length_b   1.000
_cell.length_c   1.000
_cell.angle_alpha   90.00
_cell.angle_beta   90.00
_cell.angle_gamma   90.00
#
_symmetry.space_group_name_H-M   'P 1'
#
loop_
_entity.id
_entity.type
_entity.pdbx_description
1 polymer ?
#
loop_
_entity_poly.entity_id
_entity_poly.type
_entity_poly.pdbx_seq_one_letter_code
_entity_poly.pdbx_strand_id
1 'polypeptide(L)'
;MLFWIIAAGLSAIVLAALLAPLRRRDTTEAPAPDVAFYKGQMSEIENEHERGLLSKEETERARTEIARRLLAADRSDRTVAAGRGPTWPAAAL
;
A
#
# COMPACT_ATOMS: atom_id res chain seq x y z
N MET A 1 -1.72 -39.45 -4.68
CA MET A 1 -2.47 -38.48 -5.49
C MET A 1 -2.90 -37.27 -4.67
N LEU A 2 -3.63 -37.46 -3.55
CA LEU A 2 -4.04 -36.36 -2.66
C LEU A 2 -2.88 -35.46 -2.17
N PHE A 3 -1.76 -36.07 -1.76
CA PHE A 3 -0.55 -35.32 -1.38
C PHE A 3 -0.07 -34.38 -2.49
N TRP A 4 0.04 -34.88 -3.73
CA TRP A 4 0.49 -34.09 -4.88
C TRP A 4 -0.48 -32.95 -5.22
N ILE A 5 -1.78 -33.16 -5.03
CA ILE A 5 -2.82 -32.13 -5.23
C ILE A 5 -2.65 -31.02 -4.19
N ILE A 6 -2.47 -31.38 -2.92
CA ILE A 6 -2.27 -30.41 -1.83
C ILE A 6 -0.96 -29.64 -2.03
N ALA A 7 0.13 -30.34 -2.36
CA ALA A 7 1.42 -29.73 -2.62
C ALA A 7 1.35 -28.73 -3.79
N ALA A 8 0.75 -29.11 -4.91
CA ALA A 8 0.55 -28.23 -6.05
C ALA A 8 -0.32 -27.00 -5.71
N GLY A 9 -1.39 -27.20 -4.92
CA GLY A 9 -2.25 -26.11 -4.45
C GLY A 9 -1.50 -25.10 -3.58
N LEU A 10 -0.71 -25.58 -2.60
CA LEU A 10 0.10 -24.71 -1.75
C LEU A 10 1.16 -23.95 -2.54
N SER A 11 1.83 -24.60 -3.49
CA SER A 11 2.79 -23.94 -4.38
C SER A 11 2.13 -22.86 -5.23
N ALA A 12 0.93 -23.10 -5.77
CA ALA A 12 0.19 -22.12 -6.55
C ALA A 12 -0.23 -20.90 -5.71
N ILE A 13 -0.64 -21.11 -4.45
CA ILE A 13 -0.97 -20.02 -3.52
C ILE A 13 0.25 -19.16 -3.21
N VAL A 14 1.41 -19.77 -2.92
CA VAL A 14 2.66 -19.05 -2.66
C VAL A 14 3.11 -18.25 -3.90
N LEU A 15 3.04 -18.87 -5.08
CA LEU A 15 3.32 -18.20 -6.35
C LEU A 15 2.38 -17.02 -6.59
N ALA A 16 1.08 -17.18 -6.34
CA ALA A 16 0.10 -16.11 -6.48
C ALA A 16 0.38 -14.95 -5.51
N ALA A 17 0.75 -15.24 -4.25
CA ALA A 17 1.11 -14.23 -3.25
C ALA A 17 2.38 -13.46 -3.65
N LEU A 18 3.38 -14.13 -4.21
CA LEU A 18 4.62 -13.50 -4.70
C LEU A 18 4.40 -12.69 -5.98
N LEU A 19 3.51 -13.15 -6.86
CA LEU A 19 3.21 -12.48 -8.14
C LEU A 19 2.19 -11.35 -7.99
N ALA A 20 1.36 -11.36 -6.94
CA ALA A 20 0.38 -10.30 -6.65
C ALA A 20 1.00 -8.89 -6.57
N PRO A 21 2.10 -8.65 -5.84
CA PRO A 21 2.75 -7.34 -5.81
C PRO A 21 3.44 -6.99 -7.13
N LEU A 22 3.99 -7.96 -7.87
CA LEU A 22 4.63 -7.72 -9.18
C LEU A 22 3.62 -7.35 -10.27
N ARG A 23 2.36 -7.77 -10.14
CA ARG A 23 1.28 -7.37 -11.06
C ARG A 23 0.81 -5.93 -10.83
N ARG A 24 1.17 -5.33 -9.69
CA ARG A 24 1.11 -3.88 -9.51
C ARG A 24 2.27 -3.29 -10.33
N ARG A 25 2.06 -3.18 -11.64
CA ARG A 25 2.96 -2.39 -12.49
C ARG A 25 2.90 -0.96 -11.97
N ASP A 26 4.02 -0.49 -11.42
CA ASP A 26 4.28 0.93 -11.18
C ASP A 26 4.28 1.65 -12.53
N THR A 27 3.09 2.00 -13.01
CA THR A 27 2.95 2.97 -14.08
C THR A 27 3.13 4.34 -13.48
N THR A 28 4.35 4.84 -13.60
CA THR A 28 4.64 6.25 -13.89
C THR A 28 4.43 7.24 -12.74
N GLU A 29 5.57 7.78 -12.29
CA GLU A 29 5.71 9.16 -11.82
C GLU A 29 4.88 9.55 -10.61
N ALA A 30 5.44 9.34 -9.42
CA ALA A 30 4.90 9.71 -8.10
C ALA A 30 3.71 10.70 -8.13
N PRO A 31 2.46 10.22 -8.09
CA PRO A 31 1.36 10.97 -7.57
C PRO A 31 1.17 10.58 -6.09
N ALA A 32 0.59 11.50 -5.32
CA ALA A 32 0.15 11.34 -3.92
C ALA A 32 -0.04 9.86 -3.49
N PRO A 33 0.59 9.40 -2.39
CA PRO A 33 0.50 8.00 -2.00
C PRO A 33 -0.97 7.61 -1.79
N ASP A 34 -1.41 6.65 -2.61
CA ASP A 34 -2.81 6.33 -2.82
C ASP A 34 -3.46 5.87 -1.52
N VAL A 35 -4.55 6.52 -1.11
CA VAL A 35 -5.34 6.18 0.08
C VAL A 35 -5.74 4.70 0.05
N ALA A 36 -5.89 4.11 -1.15
CA ALA A 36 -6.14 2.69 -1.34
C ALA A 36 -5.01 1.79 -0.78
N PHE A 37 -3.75 2.22 -0.89
CA PHE A 37 -2.60 1.49 -0.35
C PHE A 37 -2.64 1.43 1.17
N TYR A 38 -2.84 2.58 1.83
CA TYR A 38 -2.94 2.64 3.29
C TYR A 38 -4.17 1.91 3.84
N LYS A 39 -5.30 1.95 3.12
CA LYS A 39 -6.46 1.12 3.43
C LYS A 39 -6.15 -0.37 3.33
N GLY A 40 -5.39 -0.77 2.30
CA GLY A 40 -4.90 -2.14 2.14
C GLY A 40 -4.05 -2.60 3.34
N GLN A 41 -3.09 -1.77 3.77
CA GLN A 41 -2.26 -2.07 4.95
C GLN A 41 -3.08 -2.21 6.24
N MET A 42 -4.12 -1.38 6.40
CA MET A 42 -5.02 -1.47 7.55
C MET A 42 -5.82 -2.78 7.57
N SER A 43 -6.20 -3.28 6.39
CA SER A 43 -6.90 -4.58 6.26
C SER A 43 -5.99 -5.77 6.51
N GLU A 44 -4.70 -5.64 6.18
CA GLU A 44 -3.72 -6.69 6.40
C GLU A 44 -3.40 -6.87 7.89
N ILE A 45 -3.28 -5.76 8.62
CA ILE A 45 -3.13 -5.77 10.08
C ILE A 45 -4.35 -6.40 10.77
N GLU A 46 -5.56 -6.09 10.30
CA GLU A 46 -6.77 -6.71 10.88
C GLU A 46 -6.80 -8.22 10.61
N ASN A 47 -6.45 -8.66 9.40
CA ASN A 47 -6.34 -10.08 9.09
C ASN A 47 -5.26 -10.78 9.94
N GLU A 48 -4.14 -10.13 10.24
CA GLU A 48 -3.11 -10.68 11.13
C GLU A 48 -3.58 -10.78 12.59
N HIS A 49 -4.34 -9.80 13.05
CA HIS A 49 -4.99 -9.84 14.37
C HIS A 49 -6.04 -10.96 14.46
N GLU A 50 -6.90 -11.10 13.45
CA GLU A 50 -7.88 -12.20 13.36
C GLU A 50 -7.22 -13.58 13.32
N ARG A 51 -6.03 -13.67 12.72
CA ARG A 51 -5.19 -14.88 12.71
C ARG A 51 -4.43 -15.12 14.02
N GLY A 52 -4.57 -14.22 15.00
CA GLY A 52 -3.92 -14.31 16.31
C GLY A 52 -2.41 -14.07 16.28
N LEU A 53 -1.89 -13.50 15.19
CA LEU A 53 -0.46 -13.22 15.01
C LEU A 53 -0.03 -11.91 15.68
N LEU A 54 -0.98 -10.99 15.88
CA LEU A 54 -0.79 -9.72 16.58
C LEU A 54 -1.70 -9.65 17.80
N SER A 55 -1.16 -9.18 18.92
CA SER A 55 -2.00 -8.81 20.06
C SER A 55 -2.82 -7.56 19.73
N LYS A 56 -3.91 -7.35 20.48
CA LYS A 56 -4.75 -6.16 20.34
C LYS A 56 -3.96 -4.86 20.51
N GLU A 57 -2.99 -4.84 21.42
CA GLU A 57 -2.15 -3.67 21.70
C GLU A 57 -1.17 -3.36 20.55
N GLU A 58 -0.60 -4.40 19.93
CA GLU A 58 0.25 -4.25 18.76
C GLU A 58 -0.54 -3.78 17.53
N THR A 59 -1.74 -4.32 17.34
CA THR A 59 -2.68 -3.94 16.27
C THR A 59 -3.02 -2.45 16.35
N GLU A 60 -3.41 -1.96 17.54
CA GLU A 60 -3.76 -0.55 17.75
C GLU A 60 -2.57 0.40 17.60
N ARG A 61 -1.37 -0.01 18.06
CA ARG A 61 -0.14 0.76 17.81
C ARG A 61 0.17 0.86 16.32
N ALA A 62 0.08 -0.24 15.59
CA ALA A 62 0.36 -0.26 14.15
C ALA A 62 -0.62 0.63 13.38
N ARG A 63 -1.92 0.56 13.70
CA ARG A 63 -2.94 1.46 13.13
C ARG A 63 -2.63 2.94 13.36
N THR A 64 -2.26 3.28 14.59
CA THR A 64 -1.94 4.66 14.98
C THR A 64 -0.76 5.20 14.20
N GLU A 65 0.29 4.40 14.02
CA GLU A 65 1.47 4.79 13.27
C GLU A 65 1.18 4.95 11.77
N ILE A 66 0.37 4.07 11.17
CA ILE A 66 -0.06 4.19 9.78
C ILE A 66 -0.92 5.44 9.57
N ALA A 67 -1.87 5.71 10.47
CA ALA A 67 -2.69 6.92 10.40
C ALA A 67 -1.83 8.21 10.49
N ARG A 68 -0.81 8.21 11.37
CA ARG A 68 0.15 9.31 11.47
C ARG A 68 0.93 9.50 10.17
N ARG A 69 1.40 8.42 9.55
CA ARG A 69 2.15 8.46 8.26
C ARG A 69 1.28 8.96 7.11
N LEU A 70 0.02 8.53 7.05
CA LEU A 70 -0.95 9.01 6.06
C LEU A 70 -1.16 10.53 6.18
N LEU A 71 -1.37 11.04 7.40
CA LEU A 71 -1.53 12.48 7.63
C LEU A 71 -0.27 13.29 7.30
N ALA A 72 0.91 12.74 7.57
CA ALA A 72 2.18 13.36 7.20
C ALA A 72 2.37 13.43 5.67
N ALA A 73 2.01 12.35 4.96
CA ALA A 73 2.06 12.31 3.50
C ALA A 73 1.09 13.32 2.86
N ASP A 74 -0.16 13.38 3.34
CA ASP A 74 -1.16 14.35 2.87
C ASP A 74 -0.75 15.81 3.09
N ARG A 75 0.04 16.09 4.14
CA ARG A 75 0.63 17.43 4.35
C ARG A 75 1.73 17.72 3.34
N SER A 76 2.60 16.75 3.05
CA SER A 76 3.68 16.89 2.05
C SER A 76 3.11 17.13 0.64
N ASP A 77 2.07 16.40 0.25
CA ASP A 77 1.42 16.59 -1.06
C ASP A 77 0.85 18.01 -1.23
N ARG A 78 0.20 18.54 -0.18
CA ARG A 78 -0.31 19.92 -0.19
C ARG A 78 0.81 20.94 -0.33
N THR A 79 1.98 20.72 0.29
CA THR A 79 3.13 21.62 0.14
C THR A 79 3.73 21.58 -1.26
N VAL A 80 3.80 20.40 -1.87
CA VAL A 80 4.28 20.22 -3.26
C VAL A 80 3.32 20.86 -4.26
N ALA A 81 2.00 20.74 -4.03
CA ALA A 81 0.98 21.40 -4.85
C ALA A 81 1.06 22.93 -4.76
N ALA A 82 1.32 23.48 -3.58
CA ALA A 82 1.45 24.92 -3.37
C ALA A 82 2.72 25.53 -4.00
N GLY A 83 3.81 24.77 -4.14
CA GLY A 83 5.06 25.22 -4.78
C GLY A 83 5.06 25.17 -6.31
N ARG A 84 4.13 24.41 -6.91
CA ARG A 84 4.01 24.26 -8.38
C ARG A 84 3.13 25.40 -8.93
N GLY A 85 3.66 26.63 -8.93
CA GLY A 85 3.03 27.77 -9.61
C GLY A 85 2.87 27.50 -11.11
N PRO A 86 1.84 28.06 -11.79
CA PRO A 86 1.56 27.73 -13.18
C PRO A 86 2.72 28.21 -14.05
N THR A 87 3.46 27.26 -14.62
CA THR A 87 4.47 27.54 -15.65
C THR A 87 3.71 27.83 -16.93
N TRP A 88 3.24 29.06 -17.09
CA TRP A 88 2.79 29.54 -18.39
C TRP A 88 3.98 29.51 -19.34
N PRO A 89 3.90 28.79 -20.48
CA PRO A 89 4.91 28.94 -21.51
C PRO A 89 4.79 30.37 -22.05
N ALA A 90 5.76 31.23 -21.70
CA ALA A 90 5.85 32.56 -22.27
C ALA A 90 5.95 32.42 -23.79
N ALA A 91 5.04 33.11 -24.49
CA ALA A 91 4.94 33.15 -25.93
C ALA A 91 6.30 33.42 -26.58
N ALA A 92 6.74 32.51 -27.43
CA ALA A 92 7.78 32.78 -28.42
C ALA A 92 7.14 33.66 -29.51
N LEU A 93 7.52 34.94 -29.49
CA LEU A 93 7.35 35.90 -30.58
C LEU A 93 8.49 35.74 -31.59
#